data_AF-A0A951P432-F1
#
_entry.id   AF-A0A951P432-F1
#
_cell.length_a   1.000
_cell.length_b   1.000
_cell.length_c   1.000
_cell.angle_alpha   90.00
_cell.angle_beta   90.00
_cell.angle_gamma   90.00
#
_symmetry.space_group_name_H-M   'P 1'
#
loop_
_entity.id
_entity.type
_entity.pdbx_description
1 polymer ?
#
loop_
_entity_poly.entity_id
_entity_poly.type
_entity_poly.pdbx_seq_one_letter_code
_entity_poly.pdbx_strand_id
1 'polypeptide(L)'
;MNSVTISPEDLFLGSSNTFEVEIPPEVLNPISGRTSENSNSIVRLRPLTLGTFQLIMKAARQDAGLVPLLMIKEALVEPALSLEQVKQLHLGLVNFLIDQIRQISGLTGKKN
;
A
#
# COMPACT_ATOMS: atom_id res chain seq x y z
N MET A 1 -18.75 -5.20 -32.90
CA MET A 1 -18.16 -5.05 -31.54
C MET A 1 -17.67 -6.43 -31.13
N ASN A 2 -16.35 -6.64 -31.04
CA ASN A 2 -15.82 -7.89 -30.50
C ASN A 2 -15.96 -7.85 -28.98
N SER A 3 -16.87 -8.63 -28.42
CA SER A 3 -16.93 -8.87 -26.98
C SER A 3 -15.80 -9.84 -26.60
N VAL A 4 -14.87 -9.38 -25.77
CA VAL A 4 -13.88 -10.27 -25.15
C VAL A 4 -14.53 -10.89 -23.92
N THR A 5 -14.62 -12.23 -23.89
CA THR A 5 -15.06 -12.97 -22.70
C THR A 5 -13.86 -13.09 -21.76
N ILE A 6 -14.00 -12.58 -20.54
CA ILE A 6 -12.98 -12.65 -19.48
C ILE A 6 -13.14 -13.97 -18.73
N SER A 7 -12.04 -14.70 -18.50
CA SER A 7 -12.06 -15.94 -17.73
C SER A 7 -11.97 -15.67 -16.21
N PRO A 8 -12.30 -16.66 -15.35
CA PRO A 8 -12.10 -16.50 -13.91
C PRO A 8 -10.64 -16.17 -13.56
N GLU A 9 -9.66 -16.82 -14.18
CA GLU A 9 -8.25 -16.54 -13.96
C GLU A 9 -7.88 -15.09 -14.28
N ASP A 10 -8.42 -14.52 -15.35
CA ASP A 10 -8.22 -13.11 -15.70
C ASP A 10 -8.71 -12.15 -14.60
N LEU A 11 -9.80 -12.51 -13.90
CA LEU A 11 -10.31 -11.72 -12.77
C LEU A 11 -9.39 -11.77 -11.54
N PHE A 12 -8.65 -12.87 -11.36
CA PHE A 12 -7.73 -13.04 -10.22
C PHE A 12 -6.33 -12.51 -10.49
N LEU A 13 -5.92 -12.32 -11.75
CA LEU A 13 -4.61 -11.76 -12.12
C LEU A 13 -4.32 -10.43 -11.41
N GLY A 14 -5.32 -9.56 -11.28
CA GLY A 14 -5.18 -8.26 -10.62
C GLY A 14 -4.82 -8.35 -9.12
N SER A 15 -5.21 -9.41 -8.43
CA SER A 15 -5.03 -9.54 -6.98
C SER A 15 -3.62 -9.99 -6.56
N SER A 16 -2.85 -10.59 -7.47
CA SER A 16 -1.50 -11.10 -7.22
C SER A 16 -0.39 -10.21 -7.79
N ASN A 17 -0.75 -9.11 -8.45
CA ASN A 17 0.22 -8.21 -9.04
C ASN A 17 0.99 -7.42 -7.98
N THR A 18 2.28 -7.26 -8.22
CA THR A 18 3.15 -6.40 -7.42
C THR A 18 3.45 -5.12 -8.18
N PHE A 19 3.35 -4.00 -7.50
CA PHE A 19 3.53 -2.65 -8.03
C PHE A 19 4.78 -2.03 -7.43
N GLU A 20 5.67 -1.53 -8.28
CA GLU A 20 6.80 -0.73 -7.84
C GLU A 20 6.33 0.71 -7.62
N VAL A 21 6.58 1.22 -6.43
CA VAL A 21 6.19 2.56 -6.00
C VAL A 21 7.45 3.30 -5.60
N GLU A 22 7.71 4.39 -6.30
CA GLU A 22 8.78 5.32 -5.97
C GLU A 22 8.37 6.19 -4.78
N ILE A 23 9.22 6.25 -3.76
CA ILE A 23 9.05 7.11 -2.59
C ILE A 23 9.79 8.42 -2.86
N PRO A 24 9.09 9.56 -2.90
CA PRO A 24 9.74 10.85 -3.05
C PRO A 24 10.74 11.11 -1.92
N PRO A 25 11.92 11.68 -2.21
CA PRO A 25 12.96 11.90 -1.20
C PRO A 25 12.49 12.79 -0.04
N GLU A 26 11.63 13.76 -0.30
CA GLU A 26 11.01 14.63 0.71
C GLU A 26 10.05 13.89 1.65
N VAL A 27 9.45 12.80 1.19
CA VAL A 27 8.63 11.91 2.03
C VAL A 27 9.55 11.05 2.87
N LEU A 28 10.61 10.49 2.30
CA LEU A 28 11.50 9.57 3.02
C LEU A 28 12.38 10.29 4.07
N ASN A 29 12.84 11.51 3.77
CA ASN A 29 13.77 12.27 4.62
C ASN A 29 13.34 13.75 4.72
N PRO A 30 12.29 14.07 5.50
CA PRO A 30 11.67 15.41 5.49
C PRO A 30 12.54 16.54 6.03
N ILE A 31 13.54 16.25 6.87
CA ILE A 31 14.41 17.26 7.50
C ILE A 31 15.69 17.49 6.69
N SER A 32 16.09 16.50 5.89
CA SER A 32 17.27 16.61 5.05
C SER A 32 16.88 17.35 3.78
N GLY A 33 17.00 18.68 3.77
CA GLY A 33 16.90 19.52 2.57
C GLY A 33 17.97 19.22 1.49
N ARG A 34 18.63 18.06 1.58
CA ARG A 34 19.45 17.47 0.53
C ARG A 34 18.53 16.61 -0.31
N THR A 35 18.12 17.16 -1.45
CA THR A 35 17.77 16.35 -2.61
C THR A 35 18.99 15.46 -2.89
N SER A 36 18.98 14.24 -2.36
CA SER A 36 19.91 13.21 -2.82
C SER A 36 19.53 12.95 -4.27
N GLU A 37 20.24 13.61 -5.19
CA GLU A 37 19.83 13.74 -6.59
C GLU A 37 19.67 12.42 -7.37
N ASN A 38 19.87 11.25 -6.77
CA ASN A 38 19.85 9.98 -7.50
C ASN A 38 19.45 8.74 -6.69
N SER A 39 18.72 8.87 -5.57
CA SER A 39 18.25 7.70 -4.82
C SER A 39 16.73 7.55 -4.92
N ASN A 40 16.24 7.15 -6.09
CA ASN A 40 14.85 6.72 -6.29
C ASN A 40 14.62 5.50 -5.38
N SER A 41 14.03 5.74 -4.22
CA SER A 41 13.78 4.71 -3.23
C SER A 41 12.50 3.99 -3.61
N ILE A 42 12.62 2.77 -4.13
CA ILE A 42 11.47 1.99 -4.62
C ILE A 42 11.05 0.99 -3.55
N VAL A 43 9.73 0.87 -3.36
CA VAL A 43 9.12 -0.22 -2.60
C VAL A 43 8.18 -1.01 -3.48
N ARG A 44 7.95 -2.26 -3.11
CA ARG A 44 7.01 -3.15 -3.80
C ARG A 44 5.77 -3.36 -2.95
N LEU A 45 4.62 -3.03 -3.53
CA LEU A 45 3.33 -3.18 -2.89
C LEU A 45 2.47 -4.18 -3.66
N ARG A 46 1.58 -4.87 -2.94
CA ARG A 46 0.50 -5.66 -3.54
C ARG A 46 -0.86 -5.10 -3.12
N PRO A 47 -1.91 -5.22 -3.95
CA PRO A 47 -3.23 -4.77 -3.58
C PRO A 47 -3.81 -5.63 -2.46
N LEU A 48 -4.61 -5.00 -1.61
CA LEU A 48 -5.37 -5.70 -0.58
C LEU A 48 -6.59 -6.36 -1.21
N THR A 49 -6.78 -7.64 -0.90
CA THR A 49 -8.00 -8.35 -1.25
C THR A 49 -9.15 -7.97 -0.30
N LEU A 50 -10.39 -8.19 -0.71
CA LEU A 50 -11.55 -8.02 0.17
C LEU A 50 -11.43 -8.86 1.44
N GLY A 51 -10.96 -10.11 1.33
CA GLY A 51 -10.77 -11.00 2.48
C GLY A 51 -9.73 -10.47 3.45
N THR A 52 -8.56 -10.05 2.96
CA THR A 52 -7.51 -9.43 3.77
C THR A 52 -8.00 -8.16 4.45
N PHE A 53 -8.69 -7.29 3.72
CA PHE A 53 -9.22 -6.04 4.26
C PHE A 53 -10.24 -6.31 5.38
N GLN A 54 -11.15 -7.27 5.22
CA GLN A 54 -12.09 -7.66 6.28
C GLN A 54 -11.38 -8.19 7.53
N LEU A 55 -10.30 -8.96 7.38
CA LEU A 55 -9.51 -9.44 8.51
C LEU A 55 -8.83 -8.28 9.25
N ILE A 56 -8.28 -7.31 8.53
CA ILE A 56 -7.69 -6.09 9.10
C ILE A 56 -8.75 -5.34 9.91
N MET A 57 -9.93 -5.10 9.33
CA MET A 57 -11.02 -4.38 10.02
C MET A 57 -11.48 -5.10 11.29
N LYS A 58 -11.50 -6.44 11.28
CA LYS A 58 -11.84 -7.24 12.47
C LYS A 58 -10.75 -7.16 13.53
N ALA A 59 -9.47 -7.25 13.14
CA ALA A 59 -8.33 -7.18 14.05
C ALA A 59 -8.23 -5.80 14.73
N ALA A 60 -8.53 -4.74 13.98
CA ALA A 60 -8.51 -3.36 14.47
C ALA A 60 -9.80 -2.92 15.19
N ARG A 61 -10.72 -3.85 15.51
CA ARG A 61 -12.04 -3.52 16.08
C ARG A 61 -11.95 -2.69 17.37
N GLN A 62 -10.94 -2.95 18.21
CA GLN A 62 -10.76 -2.27 19.50
C GLN A 62 -9.91 -1.00 19.37
N ASP A 63 -9.17 -0.86 18.28
CA ASP A 63 -8.26 0.26 18.05
C ASP A 63 -8.19 0.55 16.54
N ALA A 64 -8.95 1.57 16.12
CA ALA A 64 -8.99 2.00 14.73
C ALA A 64 -7.61 2.48 14.22
N GLY A 65 -6.69 2.88 15.12
CA GLY A 65 -5.32 3.24 14.78
C GLY A 65 -4.49 2.07 14.23
N LEU A 66 -4.91 0.82 14.46
CA LEU A 66 -4.23 -0.36 13.91
C LEU A 66 -4.52 -0.58 12.43
N VAL A 67 -5.62 -0.06 11.89
CA VAL A 67 -5.99 -0.25 10.47
C VAL A 67 -4.85 0.12 9.52
N PRO A 68 -4.29 1.35 9.54
CA PRO A 68 -3.20 1.70 8.63
C PRO A 68 -1.94 0.86 8.85
N LEU A 69 -1.62 0.51 10.10
CA LEU A 69 -0.43 -0.29 10.41
C LEU A 69 -0.53 -1.70 9.80
N LEU A 70 -1.70 -2.32 9.95
CA LEU A 70 -1.99 -3.64 9.40
C LEU A 70 -2.08 -3.60 7.87
N MET A 71 -2.65 -2.55 7.28
CA MET A 71 -2.65 -2.36 5.82
C MET A 71 -1.23 -2.34 5.25
N ILE A 72 -0.32 -1.56 5.85
CA ILE A 72 1.07 -1.50 5.40
C ILE A 72 1.75 -2.86 5.59
N LYS A 73 1.57 -3.50 6.75
CA LYS A 73 2.16 -4.81 7.05
C LYS A 73 1.79 -5.89 6.04
N GLU A 74 0.56 -5.86 5.55
CA GLU A 74 0.01 -6.85 4.61
C GLU A 74 0.30 -6.52 3.14
N ALA A 75 0.35 -5.24 2.78
CA ALA A 75 0.53 -4.78 1.41
C ALA A 75 1.99 -4.60 1.00
N LEU A 76 2.90 -4.27 1.93
CA LEU A 76 4.32 -4.05 1.64
C LEU A 76 5.05 -5.39 1.49
N VAL A 77 5.46 -5.69 0.26
CA VAL A 77 6.17 -6.93 -0.12
C VAL A 77 7.67 -6.76 0.10
N GLU A 78 8.25 -5.68 -0.45
CA GLU A 78 9.67 -5.36 -0.28
C GLU A 78 9.83 -3.85 -0.01
N PRO A 79 10.59 -3.44 1.02
CA PRO A 79 11.20 -4.29 2.05
C PRO A 79 10.16 -4.92 2.98
N ALA A 80 10.34 -6.18 3.35
CA ALA A 80 9.45 -6.83 4.31
C ALA A 80 9.65 -6.23 5.71
N LEU A 81 8.62 -5.59 6.24
CA LEU A 81 8.63 -5.01 7.60
C LEU A 81 7.81 -5.85 8.58
N SER A 82 8.28 -5.89 9.83
CA SER A 82 7.48 -6.35 10.97
C SER A 82 6.51 -5.25 11.43
N LEU A 83 5.48 -5.62 12.19
CA LEU A 83 4.50 -4.64 12.69
C LEU A 83 5.15 -3.60 13.60
N GLU A 84 6.13 -3.99 14.42
CA GLU A 84 6.88 -3.08 15.29
C GLU A 84 7.72 -2.07 14.49
N GLN A 85 8.31 -2.50 13.36
CA GLN A 85 9.00 -1.56 12.45
C GLN A 85 8.02 -0.61 11.77
N VAL A 86 6.82 -1.07 11.39
CA VAL A 86 5.79 -0.19 10.82
C VAL A 86 5.36 0.89 11.80
N LYS A 87 5.24 0.56 13.10
CA LYS A 87 4.93 1.53 14.17
C LYS A 87 5.99 2.62 14.35
N GLN A 88 7.23 2.35 13.95
CA GLN A 88 8.34 3.30 14.04
C GLN A 88 8.43 4.24 12.84
N LEU A 89 7.66 3.99 11.77
CA LEU A 89 7.63 4.88 10.61
C LEU A 89 7.03 6.23 11.00
N HIS A 90 7.64 7.30 10.49
CA HIS A 90 7.08 8.63 10.70
C HIS A 90 5.77 8.81 9.92
N LEU A 91 4.89 9.66 10.44
CA LEU A 91 3.51 9.77 9.96
C LEU A 91 3.38 10.15 8.48
N GLY A 92 4.30 10.98 7.95
CA GLY A 92 4.31 11.37 6.55
C GLY A 92 4.48 10.18 5.59
N LEU A 93 5.39 9.26 5.90
CA LEU A 93 5.60 8.05 5.10
C LEU A 93 4.43 7.07 5.24
N VAL A 94 3.88 6.93 6.45
CA VAL A 94 2.67 6.12 6.68
C VAL A 94 1.52 6.62 5.80
N ASN A 95 1.26 7.92 5.79
CA ASN A 95 0.20 8.51 4.96
C ASN A 95 0.44 8.26 3.47
N PHE A 96 1.67 8.50 3.00
CA PHE A 96 2.05 8.23 1.61
C PHE A 96 1.79 6.77 1.21
N LEU A 97 2.30 5.81 1.99
CA LEU A 97 2.13 4.39 1.70
C LEU A 97 0.66 3.97 1.72
N ILE A 98 -0.12 4.47 2.68
CA ILE A 98 -1.56 4.16 2.75
C ILE A 98 -2.31 4.67 1.53
N ASP A 99 -1.99 5.86 1.05
CA ASP A 99 -2.62 6.39 -0.15
C ASP A 99 -2.28 5.54 -1.37
N GLN A 100 -1.01 5.13 -1.53
CA GLN A 100 -0.60 4.21 -2.59
C GLN A 100 -1.33 2.86 -2.49
N ILE A 101 -1.41 2.27 -1.28
CA ILE A 101 -2.13 1.02 -1.04
C ILE A 101 -3.61 1.15 -1.41
N ARG A 102 -4.27 2.25 -1.03
CA ARG A 102 -5.68 2.49 -1.36
C ARG A 102 -5.88 2.61 -2.87
N GLN A 103 -4.98 3.28 -3.58
CA GLN A 103 -5.05 3.42 -5.04
C GLN A 103 -4.92 2.06 -5.73
N ILE A 104 -3.86 1.29 -5.44
CA ILE A 104 -3.65 -0.01 -6.11
C ILE A 104 -4.73 -1.04 -5.73
N SER A 105 -5.32 -0.92 -4.53
CA SER A 105 -6.40 -1.81 -4.07
C SER A 105 -7.79 -1.38 -4.54
N GLY A 106 -7.91 -0.28 -5.30
CA GLY A 106 -9.21 0.24 -5.77
C GLY A 106 -10.12 0.76 -4.65
N LEU A 107 -9.54 1.13 -3.50
CA LEU A 107 -10.28 1.71 -2.36
C LEU A 107 -10.44 3.23 -2.48
N THR A 108 -9.82 3.85 -3.47
CA THR A 108 -10.04 5.25 -3.82
C THR A 108 -11.30 5.38 -4.66
N GLY A 109 -12.39 5.69 -3.98
CA GLY A 109 -13.62 6.07 -4.66
C GLY A 109 -13.37 7.29 -5.54
N LYS A 110 -13.77 7.23 -6.81
CA LYS A 110 -14.07 8.44 -7.57
C LYS A 110 -15.13 9.18 -6.76
N LYS A 111 -14.82 10.36 -6.22
CA LYS A 111 -15.84 11.29 -5.74
C LYS A 111 -16.72 11.59 -6.95
N ASN A 112 -17.86 10.90 -7.06
CA ASN A 112 -18.98 11.33 -7.89
C ASN A 112 -19.80 12.32 -7.06
#